data_AF-A0A4Q6AF69-F1
#
_entry.id   AF-A0A4Q6AF69-F1
#
_cell.length_a   1.000
_cell.length_b   1.000
_cell.length_c   1.000
_cell.angle_alpha   90.00
_cell.angle_beta   90.00
_cell.angle_gamma   90.00
#
_symmetry.space_group_name_H-M   'P 1'
#
loop_
_entity.id
_entity.type
_entity.pdbx_description
1 polymer ?
#
loop_
_entity_poly.entity_id
_entity_poly.type
_entity_poly.pdbx_seq_one_letter_code
_entity_poly.pdbx_strand_id
1 'polypeptide(L)'
;MIPKRNTSSKRFGMEKSEKYLLSTRPLPKAVVEEGAAKDVIIETLSFIDTRPIQDEALFQRIKTLATEKHTVVFTSMNAVEAVAAQIATIPDWKIYSIGNTTRKLIEEAWGSDKIVATADYGKHLGERL
;
A
#
# COMPACT_ATOMS: atom_id res chain seq x y z
N MET A 1 47.98 -44.08 37.52
CA MET A 1 47.91 -43.56 36.13
C MET A 1 46.46 -43.15 35.88
N ILE A 2 46.16 -41.85 35.97
CA ILE A 2 44.79 -41.31 35.86
C ILE A 2 44.63 -40.76 34.43
N PRO A 3 43.62 -41.18 33.65
CA PRO A 3 43.44 -40.67 32.30
C PRO A 3 42.95 -39.22 32.34
N LYS A 4 43.64 -38.32 31.64
CA LYS A 4 43.25 -36.92 31.48
C LYS A 4 41.96 -36.83 30.66
N ARG A 5 40.91 -36.23 31.22
CA ARG A 5 39.70 -35.85 30.47
C ARG A 5 40.08 -34.82 29.41
N ASN A 6 39.88 -35.17 28.16
CA ASN A 6 40.01 -34.26 27.02
C ASN A 6 38.77 -33.35 26.99
N THR A 7 38.87 -32.17 27.59
CA THR A 7 37.81 -31.15 27.54
C THR A 7 37.89 -30.38 26.22
N SER A 8 37.47 -31.02 25.14
CA SER A 8 37.16 -30.31 23.91
C SER A 8 35.82 -29.58 24.11
N SER A 9 35.90 -28.32 24.52
CA SER A 9 34.77 -27.39 24.51
C SER A 9 34.29 -27.22 23.06
N LYS A 10 33.35 -28.06 22.62
CA LYS A 10 32.53 -27.78 21.43
C LYS A 10 31.77 -26.48 21.74
N ARG A 11 32.19 -25.38 21.12
CA ARG A 11 31.34 -24.20 20.98
C ARG A 11 30.14 -24.66 20.15
N PHE A 12 29.00 -24.87 20.79
CA PHE A 12 27.73 -24.89 20.07
C PHE A 12 27.58 -23.47 19.51
N GLY A 13 27.91 -23.30 18.23
CA GLY A 13 27.52 -22.10 17.50
C GLY A 13 26.02 -21.98 17.63
N MET A 14 25.53 -20.85 18.14
CA MET A 14 24.11 -20.54 18.08
C MET A 14 23.72 -20.60 16.61
N GLU A 15 22.88 -21.57 16.25
CA GLU A 15 22.28 -21.66 14.93
C GLU A 15 21.57 -20.33 14.66
N LYS A 16 22.02 -19.61 13.64
CA LYS A 16 21.46 -18.32 13.27
C LYS A 16 20.07 -18.60 12.70
N SER A 17 19.03 -18.31 13.48
CA SER A 17 17.65 -18.48 13.01
C SER A 17 17.40 -17.48 11.87
N GLU A 18 17.29 -18.01 10.65
CA GLU A 18 16.88 -17.22 9.49
C GLU A 18 15.45 -16.74 9.71
N LYS A 19 15.23 -15.43 9.57
CA LYS A 19 13.90 -14.83 9.74
C LYS A 19 13.14 -14.98 8.44
N TYR A 20 11.94 -15.52 8.49
CA TYR A 20 11.08 -15.67 7.32
C TYR A 20 9.86 -14.75 7.42
N LEU A 21 9.59 -14.02 6.33
CA LEU A 21 8.44 -13.14 6.18
C LEU A 21 7.65 -13.54 4.94
N LEU A 22 6.33 -13.65 5.09
CA LEU A 22 5.41 -13.75 3.97
C LEU A 22 4.78 -12.37 3.72
N SER A 23 5.03 -11.80 2.55
CA SER A 23 4.33 -10.62 2.07
C SER A 23 3.16 -11.03 1.20
N THR A 24 1.98 -10.54 1.54
CA THR A 24 0.73 -10.83 0.84
C THR A 24 0.40 -9.82 -0.25
N ARG A 25 1.29 -8.82 -0.40
CA ARG A 25 1.32 -7.83 -1.47
C ARG A 25 2.65 -7.95 -2.22
N PRO A 26 2.68 -7.72 -3.54
CA PRO A 26 3.93 -7.62 -4.27
C PRO A 26 4.84 -6.56 -3.66
N LEU A 27 6.13 -6.87 -3.56
CA LEU A 27 7.15 -5.94 -3.09
C LEU A 27 8.12 -5.61 -4.24
N PRO A 28 8.67 -4.37 -4.28
CA PRO A 28 9.77 -4.08 -5.18
C PRO A 28 10.94 -5.02 -4.91
N LYS A 29 11.62 -5.44 -5.99
CA LYS A 29 12.78 -6.34 -5.92
C LYS A 29 13.85 -5.85 -4.94
N ALA A 30 14.10 -4.55 -4.91
CA ALA A 30 15.06 -3.91 -4.00
C ALA A 30 14.76 -4.17 -2.52
N VAL A 31 13.47 -4.23 -2.12
CA VAL A 31 13.07 -4.52 -0.74
C VAL A 31 13.38 -5.98 -0.37
N VAL A 32 13.14 -6.90 -1.30
CA VAL A 32 13.44 -8.33 -1.11
C VAL A 32 14.95 -8.54 -1.00
N GLU A 33 15.73 -7.87 -1.86
CA GLU A 33 17.19 -7.92 -1.86
C GLU A 33 17.80 -7.31 -0.58
N GLU A 34 17.24 -6.20 -0.08
CA GLU A 34 17.65 -5.61 1.20
C GLU A 34 17.37 -6.56 2.39
N GLY A 35 16.23 -7.25 2.36
CA GLY A 35 15.90 -8.28 3.35
C GLY A 35 16.91 -9.42 3.35
N ALA A 36 17.23 -9.95 2.17
CA ALA A 36 18.21 -11.02 2.00
C ALA A 36 19.59 -10.63 2.53
N ALA A 37 20.03 -9.39 2.29
CA ALA A 37 21.29 -8.85 2.82
C ALA A 37 21.33 -8.76 4.36
N LYS A 38 20.17 -8.87 5.03
CA LYS A 38 20.01 -8.87 6.49
C LYS A 38 19.58 -10.24 7.04
N ASP A 39 19.78 -11.31 6.27
CA ASP A 39 19.39 -12.69 6.62
C ASP A 39 17.88 -12.84 6.88
N VAL A 40 17.07 -12.09 6.12
CA VAL A 40 15.60 -12.19 6.12
C VAL A 40 15.14 -12.74 4.78
N ILE A 41 14.49 -13.90 4.80
CA ILE A 41 13.83 -14.49 3.63
C ILE A 41 12.45 -13.84 3.51
N ILE A 42 12.19 -13.22 2.37
CA ILE A 42 10.88 -12.61 2.08
C ILE A 42 10.26 -13.33 0.89
N GLU A 43 9.17 -14.05 1.12
CA GLU A 43 8.36 -14.65 0.06
C GLU A 43 7.14 -13.77 -0.22
N THR A 44 6.86 -13.50 -1.49
CA THR A 44 5.67 -12.75 -1.90
C THR A 44 4.62 -13.70 -2.45
N LEU A 45 3.47 -13.81 -1.78
CA LEU A 45 2.32 -14.59 -2.23
C LEU A 45 1.05 -13.72 -2.22
N SER A 46 0.72 -13.16 -3.39
CA SER A 46 -0.51 -12.41 -3.57
C SER A 46 -1.72 -13.33 -3.56
N PHE A 47 -2.67 -13.09 -2.65
CA PHE A 47 -3.95 -13.83 -2.62
C PHE A 47 -5.18 -12.94 -2.81
N ILE A 48 -5.02 -11.61 -2.83
CA ILE A 48 -6.10 -10.66 -3.12
C ILE A 48 -5.89 -10.14 -4.55
N ASP A 49 -6.89 -10.33 -5.40
CA ASP A 49 -7.00 -9.70 -6.72
C ASP A 49 -8.15 -8.67 -6.67
N THR A 50 -7.90 -7.45 -7.14
CA THR A 50 -8.94 -6.41 -7.24
C THR A 50 -9.02 -5.92 -8.68
N ARG A 51 -10.24 -5.88 -9.20
CA ARG A 51 -10.51 -5.42 -10.57
C ARG A 51 -11.52 -4.29 -10.55
N PRO A 52 -11.34 -3.25 -11.37
CA PRO A 52 -12.37 -2.23 -11.56
C PRO A 52 -13.67 -2.87 -12.07
N ILE A 53 -14.81 -2.41 -11.55
CA ILE A 53 -16.11 -2.75 -12.12
C ILE A 53 -16.20 -2.10 -13.51
N GLN A 54 -16.54 -2.90 -14.51
CA GLN A 54 -16.76 -2.45 -15.89
C GLN A 54 -18.25 -2.19 -16.09
N ASP A 55 -18.69 -0.96 -15.83
CA ASP A 55 -20.09 -0.54 -15.95
C ASP A 55 -20.15 0.85 -16.61
N GLU A 56 -20.67 0.89 -17.83
CA GLU A 56 -20.75 2.11 -18.63
C GLU A 56 -21.65 3.16 -17.98
N ALA A 57 -22.76 2.76 -17.34
CA ALA A 57 -23.65 3.72 -16.68
C ALA A 57 -22.96 4.38 -15.49
N LEU A 58 -22.19 3.60 -14.72
CA LEU A 58 -21.35 4.12 -13.66
C LEU A 58 -20.27 5.06 -14.19
N PHE A 59 -19.59 4.71 -15.30
CA PHE A 59 -18.55 5.53 -15.90
C PHE A 59 -19.06 6.86 -16.43
N GLN A 60 -20.21 6.86 -17.11
CA GLN A 60 -20.86 8.10 -17.55
C GLN A 60 -21.24 8.97 -16.36
N ARG A 61 -21.73 8.38 -15.27
CA ARG A 61 -22.03 9.12 -14.04
C ARG A 61 -20.77 9.75 -13.42
N ILE A 62 -19.66 9.02 -13.37
CA ILE A 62 -18.37 9.56 -12.90
C ILE A 62 -17.90 10.73 -13.77
N LYS A 63 -17.99 10.59 -15.10
CA LYS A 63 -17.61 11.65 -16.05
C LYS A 63 -18.47 12.90 -15.86
N THR A 64 -19.78 12.75 -15.66
CA THR A 64 -20.66 13.88 -15.37
C THR A 64 -20.30 14.55 -14.04
N LEU A 65 -20.05 13.78 -12.97
CA LEU A 65 -19.62 14.37 -11.70
C LEU A 65 -18.29 15.11 -11.82
N ALA A 66 -17.42 14.71 -12.75
CA ALA A 66 -16.13 15.37 -12.97
C ALA A 66 -16.25 16.74 -13.63
N THR A 67 -17.38 17.06 -14.28
CA THR A 67 -17.61 18.39 -14.87
C THR A 67 -18.19 19.40 -13.88
N GLU A 68 -18.53 18.93 -12.67
CA GLU A 68 -19.18 19.71 -11.62
C GLU A 68 -18.30 19.83 -10.38
N LYS A 69 -18.65 20.79 -9.52
CA LYS A 69 -17.97 20.99 -8.24
C LYS A 69 -18.55 20.07 -7.19
N HIS A 70 -17.71 19.20 -6.61
CA HIS A 70 -18.14 18.23 -5.61
C HIS A 70 -17.15 18.10 -4.45
N THR A 71 -17.66 17.61 -3.33
CA THR A 71 -16.82 17.05 -2.26
C THR A 71 -16.76 15.55 -2.46
N VAL A 72 -15.56 14.99 -2.57
CA VAL A 72 -15.34 13.58 -2.91
C VAL A 72 -14.43 12.93 -1.89
N VAL A 73 -14.74 11.68 -1.52
CA VAL A 73 -13.98 10.91 -0.54
C VAL A 73 -13.38 9.67 -1.20
N PHE A 74 -12.07 9.49 -1.07
CA PHE A 74 -11.36 8.29 -1.50
C PHE A 74 -10.78 7.53 -0.30
N THR A 75 -11.22 6.29 -0.11
CA THR A 75 -10.79 5.45 1.01
C THR A 75 -9.80 4.34 0.60
N SER A 76 -9.46 4.25 -0.68
CA SER A 76 -8.59 3.22 -1.24
C SER A 76 -7.84 3.73 -2.48
N MET A 77 -6.60 3.28 -2.65
CA MET A 77 -5.80 3.52 -3.86
C MET A 77 -6.50 3.01 -5.12
N ASN A 78 -7.14 1.83 -5.06
CA ASN A 78 -7.79 1.21 -6.21
C ASN A 78 -8.98 2.07 -6.71
N ALA A 79 -9.64 2.81 -5.81
CA ALA A 79 -10.73 3.70 -6.17
C ALA A 79 -10.23 4.95 -6.90
N VAL A 80 -9.09 5.50 -6.47
CA VAL A 80 -8.45 6.64 -7.15
C VAL A 80 -8.05 6.24 -8.56
N GLU A 81 -7.36 5.10 -8.71
CA GLU A 81 -6.94 4.59 -10.02
C GLU A 81 -8.13 4.33 -10.95
N ALA A 82 -9.18 3.68 -10.45
CA ALA A 82 -10.37 3.38 -11.23
C ALA A 82 -11.09 4.65 -11.71
N VAL A 83 -11.19 5.68 -10.87
CA VAL A 83 -11.85 6.95 -11.22
C VAL A 83 -10.96 7.79 -12.14
N ALA A 84 -9.66 7.88 -11.87
CA ALA A 84 -8.70 8.61 -12.70
C ALA A 84 -8.63 8.05 -14.13
N ALA A 85 -8.78 6.73 -14.30
CA ALA A 85 -8.84 6.12 -15.62
C ALA A 85 -10.07 6.54 -16.45
N GLN A 86 -11.12 7.07 -15.83
CA GLN A 86 -12.37 7.46 -16.51
C GLN A 86 -12.45 8.96 -16.84
N ILE A 87 -11.59 9.79 -16.24
CA ILE A 87 -11.70 11.24 -16.32
C ILE A 87 -10.43 11.79 -16.99
N ALA A 88 -10.61 12.48 -18.13
CA ALA A 88 -9.51 13.06 -18.89
C ALA A 88 -9.05 14.43 -18.39
N THR A 89 -9.84 15.10 -17.56
CA THR A 89 -9.61 16.47 -17.08
C THR A 89 -9.47 16.51 -15.57
N ILE A 90 -8.74 17.49 -15.05
CA ILE A 90 -8.65 17.72 -13.61
C ILE A 90 -10.01 18.28 -13.12
N PRO A 91 -10.74 17.56 -12.26
CA PRO A 91 -12.05 18.02 -11.79
C PRO A 91 -11.92 19.13 -10.73
N ASP A 92 -12.94 19.98 -10.60
CA ASP A 92 -13.02 20.99 -9.54
C ASP A 92 -13.57 20.40 -8.24
N TRP A 93 -12.89 19.37 -7.73
CA TRP A 93 -13.28 18.65 -6.53
C TRP A 93 -12.52 19.11 -5.30
N LYS A 94 -13.21 19.05 -4.15
CA LYS A 94 -12.62 19.07 -2.81
C LYS A 94 -12.47 17.63 -2.34
N ILE A 95 -11.24 17.17 -2.26
CA ILE A 95 -10.93 15.75 -2.05
C ILE A 95 -10.51 15.49 -0.61
N TYR A 96 -11.12 14.48 -0.03
CA TYR A 96 -10.75 13.90 1.26
C TYR A 96 -10.25 12.47 1.05
N SER A 97 -9.22 12.05 1.79
CA SER A 97 -8.70 10.69 1.61
C SER A 97 -8.23 9.99 2.87
N ILE A 98 -8.25 8.66 2.83
CA ILE A 98 -7.65 7.81 3.87
C ILE A 98 -6.28 7.31 3.40
N GLY A 99 -5.27 7.41 4.26
CA GLY A 99 -3.98 6.76 4.08
C GLY A 99 -3.04 7.47 3.10
N ASN A 100 -1.74 7.25 3.32
CA ASN A 100 -0.67 7.92 2.58
C ASN A 100 -0.62 7.53 1.10
N THR A 101 -0.84 6.26 0.77
CA THR A 101 -0.79 5.79 -0.63
C THR A 101 -1.91 6.39 -1.46
N THR A 102 -3.13 6.43 -0.92
CA THR A 102 -4.28 7.05 -1.61
C THR A 102 -4.06 8.55 -1.83
N ARG A 103 -3.53 9.26 -0.81
CA ARG A 103 -3.14 10.67 -0.96
C ARG A 103 -2.18 10.88 -2.12
N LYS A 104 -1.09 10.11 -2.19
CA LYS A 104 -0.08 10.26 -3.25
C LYS A 104 -0.67 10.07 -4.65
N LEU A 105 -1.54 9.08 -4.83
CA LEU A 105 -2.19 8.86 -6.13
C LEU A 105 -3.14 10.00 -6.51
N ILE A 106 -3.80 10.64 -5.54
CA ILE A 106 -4.62 11.83 -5.79
C ILE A 106 -3.72 13.00 -6.21
N GLU A 107 -2.60 13.21 -5.52
CA GLU A 107 -1.61 14.25 -5.84
C GLU A 107 -1.08 14.07 -7.27
N GLU A 108 -0.76 12.83 -7.66
CA GLU A 108 -0.29 12.47 -8.99
C GLU A 108 -1.38 12.63 -10.07
N ALA A 109 -2.63 12.26 -9.76
CA ALA A 109 -3.72 12.28 -10.73
C ALA A 109 -4.30 13.69 -10.97
N TRP A 110 -4.48 14.48 -9.90
CA TRP A 110 -5.27 15.72 -9.96
C TRP A 110 -4.62 16.93 -9.26
N GLY A 111 -3.47 16.74 -8.60
CA GLY A 111 -2.76 17.79 -7.87
C GLY A 111 -3.07 17.82 -6.38
N SER A 112 -2.06 18.22 -5.60
CA SER A 112 -2.16 18.34 -4.13
C SER A 112 -3.12 19.44 -3.67
N ASP A 113 -3.36 20.45 -4.51
CA ASP A 113 -4.27 21.57 -4.22
C ASP A 113 -5.74 21.14 -4.08
N LYS A 114 -6.09 19.96 -4.63
CA LYS A 114 -7.44 19.40 -4.51
C LYS A 114 -7.70 18.75 -3.15
N ILE A 115 -6.66 18.44 -2.38
CA ILE A 115 -6.78 17.69 -1.13
C ILE A 115 -7.08 18.66 0.02
N VAL A 116 -8.28 18.53 0.60
CA VAL A 116 -8.70 19.34 1.75
C VAL A 116 -8.18 18.75 3.05
N ALA A 117 -8.36 17.45 3.25
CA ALA A 117 -7.82 16.75 4.41
C ALA A 117 -7.59 15.26 4.14
N THR A 118 -6.68 14.68 4.92
CA THR A 118 -6.44 13.23 4.92
C THR A 118 -6.56 12.67 6.33
N ALA A 119 -6.75 11.37 6.51
CA ALA A 119 -6.67 10.72 7.82
C ALA A 119 -6.20 9.27 7.70
N ASP A 120 -5.82 8.64 8.81
CA ASP A 120 -5.35 7.25 8.78
C ASP A 120 -6.49 6.23 8.67
N TYR A 121 -7.68 6.58 9.17
CA TYR A 121 -8.85 5.69 9.19
C TYR A 121 -10.16 6.47 9.01
N GLY A 122 -11.23 5.77 8.63
CA GLY A 122 -12.50 6.39 8.23
C GLY A 122 -13.15 7.23 9.32
N LYS A 123 -13.03 6.83 10.59
CA LYS A 123 -13.54 7.60 11.73
C LYS A 123 -12.93 9.01 11.77
N HIS A 124 -11.60 9.09 11.73
CA HIS A 124 -10.88 10.37 11.78
C HIS A 124 -11.11 11.22 10.53
N LEU A 125 -11.39 10.59 9.39
CA LEU A 125 -11.77 11.34 8.19
C LEU A 125 -13.17 11.95 8.34
N GLY A 126 -14.11 11.20 8.92
CA GLY A 126 -15.47 11.69 9.18
C GLY A 126 -15.52 12.91 10.11
N GLU A 127 -14.57 13.03 11.03
CA GLU A 127 -14.41 14.21 11.91
C GLU A 127 -13.87 15.45 11.15
N ARG A 128 -13.42 15.29 9.91
CA ARG A 128 -12.81 16.35 9.08
C ARG A 128 -13.68 16.78 7.89
N LEU A 129 -14.81 16.10 7.64
CA LEU A 129 -15.78 16.44 6.59
C LEU A 129 -16.63 17.65 6.98
#